data_AF-A0A9D7C043-F1
#
_entry.id   AF-A0A9D7C043-F1
#
_cell.length_a   1.000
_cell.length_b   1.000
_cell.length_c   1.000
_cell.angle_alpha   90.00
_cell.angle_beta   90.00
_cell.angle_gamma   90.00
#
_symmetry.space_group_name_H-M   'P 1'
#
loop_
_entity.id
_entity.type
_entity.pdbx_description
1 polymer ?
#
loop_
_entity_poly.entity_id
_entity_poly.type
_entity_poly.pdbx_seq_one_letter_code
_entity_poly.pdbx_strand_id
1 'polypeptide(L)'
;MFTLTRAIANYERTLFSGKSKYDEYQYFNKLDALSASELNGKNIFFSEEGECFHCHNEFNFTDNSFRINGLYLVYQDSGRARIILLPSDVEKFKVPSLRNVEKTAPYIHDGSLATLADVVEHYNSGGKPHPNKSGLIKPLHLTAGEKEDLLNFLNTLTDQ
;
A
#
# COMPACT_ATOMS: atom_id res chain seq x y z
N MET A 1 10.84 -13.12 -31.85
CA MET A 1 11.03 -11.73 -31.40
C MET A 1 10.60 -11.59 -29.93
N PHE A 2 11.28 -12.30 -29.02
CA PHE A 2 10.98 -12.30 -27.57
C PHE A 2 12.21 -12.04 -26.69
N THR A 3 13.39 -11.81 -27.30
CA THR A 3 14.65 -11.72 -26.57
C THR A 3 14.67 -10.50 -25.64
N LEU A 4 14.17 -9.34 -26.11
CA LEU A 4 14.13 -8.13 -25.29
C LEU A 4 13.17 -8.25 -24.11
N THR A 5 11.92 -8.68 -24.35
CA THR A 5 10.93 -8.83 -23.27
C THR A 5 11.34 -9.88 -22.25
N ARG A 6 11.98 -10.98 -22.68
CA ARG A 6 12.54 -12.00 -21.77
C ARG A 6 13.75 -11.48 -20.99
N ALA A 7 14.64 -10.72 -21.63
CA ALA A 7 15.80 -10.15 -20.96
C ALA A 7 15.38 -9.17 -19.85
N ILE A 8 14.44 -8.26 -20.14
CA ILE A 8 13.88 -7.32 -19.16
C ILE A 8 13.21 -8.09 -18.02
N ALA A 9 12.31 -9.03 -18.32
CA ALA A 9 11.63 -9.81 -17.29
C ALA A 9 12.60 -10.62 -16.41
N ASN A 10 13.71 -11.11 -16.96
CA ASN A 10 14.74 -11.79 -16.16
C ASN A 10 15.51 -10.83 -15.27
N TYR A 11 15.87 -9.64 -15.77
CA TYR A 11 16.52 -8.61 -14.95
C TYR A 11 15.61 -8.14 -13.81
N GLU A 12 14.33 -7.84 -14.09
CA GLU A 12 13.37 -7.42 -13.06
C GLU A 12 13.19 -8.45 -11.94
N ARG A 13 13.26 -9.76 -12.25
CA ARG A 13 13.24 -10.84 -11.23
C ARG A 13 14.45 -10.84 -10.30
N THR A 14 15.55 -10.19 -10.68
CA THR A 14 16.73 -10.04 -9.81
C THR A 14 16.63 -8.85 -8.87
N LEU A 15 15.70 -7.93 -9.11
CA LEU A 15 15.43 -6.76 -8.27
C LEU A 15 14.59 -7.22 -7.06
N PHE A 16 15.25 -7.88 -6.12
CA PHE A 16 14.62 -8.37 -4.89
C PHE A 16 14.73 -7.33 -3.77
N SER A 17 13.58 -6.96 -3.20
CA SER A 17 13.45 -6.15 -2.00
C SER A 17 13.21 -7.07 -0.81
N GLY A 18 14.05 -6.97 0.23
CA GLY A 18 14.05 -7.93 1.34
C GLY A 18 15.14 -7.69 2.38
N LYS A 19 15.64 -6.47 2.47
CA LYS A 19 16.63 -6.03 3.46
C LYS A 19 16.20 -4.73 4.13
N SER A 20 14.89 -4.52 4.26
CA SER A 20 14.34 -3.39 4.99
C SER A 20 14.47 -3.61 6.50
N LYS A 21 14.30 -2.55 7.27
CA LYS A 21 14.30 -2.61 8.74
C LYS A 21 13.20 -3.54 9.27
N TYR A 22 12.06 -3.60 8.58
CA TYR A 22 11.01 -4.59 8.86
C TYR A 22 11.49 -6.03 8.61
N ASP A 23 12.21 -6.28 7.52
CA ASP A 23 12.71 -7.62 7.20
C ASP A 23 13.71 -8.10 8.27
N GLU A 24 14.55 -7.20 8.78
CA GLU A 24 15.47 -7.49 9.88
C GLU A 24 14.74 -7.95 11.15
N TYR A 25 13.68 -7.23 11.51
CA TYR A 25 12.84 -7.57 12.65
C TYR A 25 12.10 -8.90 12.45
N GLN A 26 11.45 -9.07 11.29
CA GLN A 26 10.49 -10.14 11.07
C GLN A 26 11.13 -11.47 10.66
N TYR A 27 12.24 -11.44 9.92
CA TYR A 27 12.83 -12.64 9.32
C TYR A 27 14.26 -12.93 9.80
N PHE A 28 14.99 -11.94 10.35
CA PHE A 28 16.38 -12.11 10.80
C PHE A 28 16.56 -12.06 12.32
N ASN A 29 15.48 -12.14 13.10
CA ASN A 29 15.48 -12.17 14.57
C ASN A 29 16.18 -10.97 15.23
N LYS A 30 16.27 -9.81 14.56
CA LYS A 30 16.75 -8.56 15.16
C LYS A 30 15.59 -7.85 15.86
N LEU A 31 15.25 -8.31 17.06
CA LEU A 31 14.06 -7.82 17.80
C LEU A 31 14.16 -6.35 18.21
N ASP A 32 15.36 -5.80 18.27
CA ASP A 32 15.68 -4.39 18.52
C ASP A 32 15.73 -3.54 17.25
N ALA A 33 15.50 -4.15 16.07
CA ALA A 33 15.51 -3.40 14.81
C ALA A 33 14.45 -2.31 14.83
N LEU A 34 13.22 -2.58 15.30
CA LEU A 34 12.14 -1.59 15.36
C LEU A 34 12.11 -0.83 16.69
N SER A 35 11.92 0.49 16.61
CA SER A 35 11.62 1.35 17.75
C SER A 35 10.19 1.13 18.27
N ALA A 36 9.87 1.67 19.44
CA ALA A 36 8.53 1.59 20.02
C ALA A 36 7.45 2.20 19.11
N SER A 37 7.73 3.35 18.50
CA SER A 37 6.80 4.02 17.57
C SER A 37 6.54 3.18 16.31
N GLU A 38 7.58 2.58 15.73
CA GLU A 38 7.44 1.70 14.57
C GLU A 38 6.70 0.40 14.91
N LEU A 39 6.87 -0.12 16.13
CA LEU A 39 6.12 -1.27 16.62
C LEU A 39 4.64 -0.93 16.84
N ASN A 40 4.32 0.24 17.38
CA ASN A 40 2.94 0.71 17.49
C ASN A 40 2.30 0.83 16.10
N GLY A 41 3.00 1.44 15.15
CA GLY A 41 2.54 1.55 13.77
C GLY A 41 2.32 0.20 13.10
N LYS A 42 3.22 -0.76 13.35
CA LYS A 42 3.05 -2.15 12.92
C LYS A 42 1.77 -2.74 13.50
N ASN A 43 1.52 -2.55 14.80
CA ASN A 43 0.32 -3.09 15.45
C ASN A 43 -0.96 -2.49 14.87
N ILE A 44 -0.98 -1.19 14.58
CA ILE A 44 -2.11 -0.53 13.89
C ILE A 44 -2.30 -1.12 12.49
N PHE A 45 -1.21 -1.28 11.73
CA PHE A 45 -1.27 -1.80 10.36
C PHE A 45 -1.87 -3.21 10.29
N PHE A 46 -1.51 -4.08 11.24
CA PHE A 46 -1.97 -5.47 11.32
C PHE A 46 -3.20 -5.66 12.22
N SER A 47 -3.87 -4.60 12.67
CA SER A 47 -5.10 -4.69 13.47
C SER A 47 -6.37 -4.52 12.63
N GLU A 48 -7.49 -4.96 13.19
CA GLU A 48 -8.84 -4.68 12.66
C GLU A 48 -9.25 -3.20 12.84
N GLU A 49 -8.48 -2.42 13.60
CA GLU A 49 -8.70 -0.97 13.71
C GLU A 49 -8.09 -0.24 12.51
N GLY A 50 -6.88 -0.64 12.09
CA GLY A 50 -6.22 -0.06 10.92
C GLY A 50 -6.65 -0.65 9.58
N GLU A 51 -7.12 -1.90 9.54
CA GLU A 51 -7.67 -2.62 8.36
C GLU A 51 -6.67 -2.76 7.17
N CYS A 52 -5.42 -2.31 7.32
CA CYS A 52 -4.46 -2.20 6.23
C CYS A 52 -4.05 -3.58 5.68
N PHE A 53 -3.82 -4.54 6.58
CA PHE A 53 -3.33 -5.88 6.23
C PHE A 53 -4.32 -6.71 5.38
N HIS A 54 -5.61 -6.39 5.37
CA HIS A 54 -6.58 -7.12 4.53
C HIS A 54 -6.32 -6.97 3.03
N CYS A 55 -5.61 -5.90 2.63
CA CYS A 55 -5.19 -5.67 1.25
C CYS A 55 -3.67 -5.70 1.10
N HIS A 56 -2.95 -5.18 2.11
CA HIS A 56 -1.50 -5.07 2.11
C HIS A 56 -0.86 -6.13 3.01
N ASN A 57 -0.80 -7.36 2.50
CA ASN A 57 -0.29 -8.54 3.22
C ASN A 57 0.81 -9.26 2.44
N GLU A 58 1.21 -10.42 2.98
CA GLU A 58 2.28 -11.26 2.48
C GLU A 58 3.63 -10.52 2.44
N PHE A 59 4.62 -11.16 1.83
CA PHE A 59 5.97 -10.64 1.75
C PHE A 59 6.05 -9.25 1.09
N ASN A 60 5.20 -8.94 0.11
CA ASN A 60 5.27 -7.69 -0.66
C ASN A 60 4.26 -6.63 -0.21
N PHE A 61 3.51 -6.84 0.88
CA PHE A 61 2.47 -5.91 1.32
C PHE A 61 1.43 -5.61 0.22
N THR A 62 1.00 -6.67 -0.48
CA THR A 62 -0.06 -6.62 -1.48
C THR A 62 -0.62 -8.02 -1.73
N ASP A 63 -1.94 -8.12 -1.77
CA ASP A 63 -2.67 -9.32 -2.18
C ASP A 63 -2.79 -9.45 -3.72
N ASN A 64 -2.22 -8.50 -4.48
CA ASN A 64 -2.34 -8.36 -5.94
C ASN A 64 -3.79 -8.25 -6.47
N SER A 65 -4.76 -7.98 -5.58
CA SER A 65 -6.15 -7.75 -5.95
C SER A 65 -6.33 -6.36 -6.60
N PHE A 66 -7.55 -6.10 -7.05
CA PHE A 66 -7.94 -4.82 -7.63
C PHE A 66 -9.11 -4.24 -6.85
N ARG A 67 -9.00 -2.98 -6.42
CA ARG A 67 -9.96 -2.35 -5.50
C ARG A 67 -10.15 -0.88 -5.84
N ILE A 68 -11.26 -0.32 -5.32
CA ILE A 68 -11.52 1.12 -5.31
C ILE A 68 -11.30 1.60 -3.89
N ASN A 69 -10.38 2.55 -3.72
CA ASN A 69 -10.04 3.11 -2.41
C ASN A 69 -10.89 4.33 -2.02
N GLY A 70 -11.80 4.76 -2.90
CA GLY A 70 -12.67 5.90 -2.67
C GLY A 70 -11.97 7.26 -2.71
N LEU A 71 -10.81 7.39 -3.38
CA LEU A 71 -10.17 8.70 -3.57
C LEU A 71 -11.11 9.70 -4.24
N TYR A 72 -11.82 9.28 -5.28
CA TYR A 72 -12.82 10.07 -5.99
C TYR A 72 -14.21 9.42 -5.98
N LEU A 73 -15.24 10.24 -6.24
CA LEU A 73 -16.59 9.75 -6.53
C LEU A 73 -16.77 9.31 -7.99
N VAL A 74 -15.95 9.85 -8.89
CA VAL A 74 -15.94 9.53 -10.31
C VAL A 74 -14.49 9.57 -10.76
N TYR A 75 -13.99 8.49 -11.35
CA TYR A 75 -12.65 8.42 -11.90
C TYR A 75 -12.71 8.66 -13.41
N GLN A 76 -11.73 9.41 -13.94
CA GLN A 76 -11.59 9.58 -15.39
C GLN A 76 -11.06 8.31 -16.06
N ASP A 77 -10.29 7.51 -15.31
CA ASP A 77 -9.72 6.26 -15.76
C ASP A 77 -10.57 5.07 -15.27
N SER A 78 -11.10 4.30 -16.23
CA SER A 78 -11.83 3.05 -15.97
C SER A 78 -10.99 1.91 -15.35
N GLY A 79 -9.69 2.10 -15.15
CA GLY A 79 -8.81 1.20 -14.42
C GLY A 79 -8.68 -0.17 -15.09
N ARG A 80 -8.88 -1.23 -14.31
CA ARG A 80 -8.81 -2.62 -14.77
C ARG A 80 -9.79 -2.95 -15.89
N ALA A 81 -10.95 -2.29 -15.95
CA ALA A 81 -11.95 -2.55 -16.97
C ALA A 81 -11.44 -2.35 -18.40
N ARG A 82 -10.39 -1.54 -18.64
CA ARG A 82 -9.78 -1.39 -19.99
C ARG A 82 -9.23 -2.68 -20.57
N ILE A 83 -8.88 -3.64 -19.70
CA ILE A 83 -8.27 -4.92 -20.09
C ILE A 83 -9.30 -6.04 -20.05
N ILE A 84 -10.05 -6.16 -18.95
CA ILE A 84 -10.96 -7.29 -18.72
C ILE A 84 -12.38 -7.06 -19.28
N LEU A 85 -12.75 -5.81 -19.54
CA LEU A 85 -14.04 -5.38 -20.11
C LEU A 85 -15.29 -5.78 -19.28
N LEU A 86 -15.11 -6.05 -17.98
CA LEU A 86 -16.20 -6.36 -17.06
C LEU A 86 -16.68 -5.10 -16.33
N PRO A 87 -18.00 -4.87 -16.23
CA PRO A 87 -18.56 -3.75 -15.47
C PRO A 87 -18.14 -3.76 -13.98
N SER A 88 -17.91 -4.94 -13.41
CA SER A 88 -17.46 -5.12 -12.03
C SER A 88 -16.03 -4.66 -11.76
N ASP A 89 -15.24 -4.37 -12.80
CA ASP A 89 -13.84 -3.96 -12.71
C ASP A 89 -13.59 -2.49 -13.07
N VAL A 90 -14.67 -1.76 -13.32
CA VAL A 90 -14.64 -0.31 -13.58
C VAL A 90 -14.01 0.40 -12.39
N GLU A 91 -13.00 1.22 -12.68
CA GLU A 91 -12.26 2.09 -11.75
C GLU A 91 -11.47 1.34 -10.66
N LYS A 92 -11.36 0.02 -10.77
CA LYS A 92 -10.50 -0.76 -9.86
C LYS A 92 -9.04 -0.66 -10.29
N PHE A 93 -8.18 -0.40 -9.32
CA PHE A 93 -6.73 -0.38 -9.49
C PHE A 93 -6.07 -1.46 -8.66
N LYS A 94 -4.92 -1.95 -9.14
CA LYS A 94 -4.15 -2.97 -8.43
C LYS A 94 -3.72 -2.43 -7.08
N VAL A 95 -3.89 -3.20 -6.01
CA VAL A 95 -3.30 -2.87 -4.71
C VAL A 95 -1.77 -2.86 -4.87
N PRO A 96 -1.07 -1.72 -4.71
CA PRO A 96 0.37 -1.65 -4.92
C PRO A 96 1.10 -2.35 -3.78
N SER A 97 2.33 -2.78 -4.04
CA SER A 97 3.25 -3.15 -2.96
C SER A 97 3.58 -1.91 -2.15
N LEU A 98 3.78 -2.07 -0.84
CA LEU A 98 4.26 -1.00 0.04
C LEU A 98 5.77 -1.07 0.31
N ARG A 99 6.50 -2.00 -0.31
CA ARG A 99 7.97 -2.00 -0.25
C ARG A 99 8.51 -0.74 -0.91
N ASN A 100 9.44 -0.07 -0.24
CA ASN A 100 10.03 1.20 -0.68
C ASN A 100 9.04 2.37 -0.86
N VAL A 101 7.85 2.31 -0.25
CA VAL A 101 6.79 3.32 -0.46
C VAL A 101 7.22 4.74 -0.06
N GLU A 102 8.12 4.89 0.89
CA GLU A 102 8.69 6.20 1.28
C GLU A 102 9.40 6.91 0.10
N LYS A 103 9.95 6.15 -0.86
CA LYS A 103 10.81 6.69 -1.94
C LYS A 103 10.07 6.89 -3.26
N THR A 104 8.74 6.71 -3.29
CA THR A 104 7.97 6.67 -4.54
C THR A 104 6.89 7.74 -4.63
N ALA A 105 7.06 8.87 -3.93
CA ALA A 105 6.19 10.02 -4.13
C ALA A 105 6.24 10.52 -5.60
N PRO A 106 5.14 11.07 -6.14
CA PRO A 106 3.82 11.19 -5.51
C PRO A 106 3.02 9.88 -5.54
N TYR A 107 1.91 9.84 -4.78
CA TYR A 107 1.16 8.64 -4.46
C TYR A 107 -0.17 8.52 -5.21
N ILE A 108 -0.73 7.31 -5.13
CA ILE A 108 -1.94 6.86 -5.85
C ILE A 108 -1.69 6.68 -7.35
N HIS A 109 -2.65 6.06 -8.05
CA HIS A 109 -2.54 5.68 -9.45
C HIS A 109 -2.31 6.86 -10.41
N ASP A 110 -2.66 8.07 -9.99
CA ASP A 110 -2.59 9.31 -10.76
C ASP A 110 -1.59 10.33 -10.18
N GLY A 111 -0.88 9.99 -9.10
CA GLY A 111 0.07 10.91 -8.45
C GLY A 111 -0.56 12.12 -7.76
N SER A 112 -1.85 12.04 -7.42
CA SER A 112 -2.62 13.17 -6.86
C SER A 112 -2.27 13.54 -5.41
N LEU A 113 -1.70 12.61 -4.64
CA LEU A 113 -1.31 12.84 -3.25
C LEU A 113 0.20 13.03 -3.15
N ALA A 114 0.64 14.15 -2.56
CA ALA A 114 2.04 14.53 -2.54
C ALA A 114 2.87 13.73 -1.52
N THR A 115 2.27 13.39 -0.37
CA THR A 115 2.98 12.77 0.75
C THR A 115 2.30 11.49 1.25
N LEU A 116 3.07 10.63 1.93
CA LEU A 116 2.48 9.47 2.63
C LEU A 116 1.49 9.89 3.71
N ALA A 117 1.71 11.04 4.35
CA ALA A 117 0.79 11.58 5.33
C ALA A 117 -0.58 11.87 4.72
N ASP A 118 -0.62 12.39 3.48
CA ASP A 118 -1.89 12.60 2.75
C ASP A 118 -2.59 11.28 2.44
N VAL A 119 -1.82 10.22 2.12
CA VAL A 119 -2.36 8.87 1.89
C VAL A 119 -2.96 8.31 3.17
N VAL A 120 -2.23 8.37 4.29
CA VAL A 120 -2.71 7.91 5.59
C VAL A 120 -3.97 8.68 6.00
N GLU A 121 -4.00 10.00 5.77
CA GLU A 121 -5.17 10.83 6.06
C GLU A 121 -6.39 10.45 5.21
N HIS A 122 -6.20 10.15 3.92
CA HIS A 122 -7.28 9.66 3.04
C HIS A 122 -7.94 8.39 3.59
N TYR A 123 -7.13 7.42 4.01
CA TYR A 123 -7.66 6.18 4.61
C TYR A 123 -8.26 6.43 5.99
N ASN A 124 -7.65 7.28 6.82
CA ASN A 124 -8.17 7.66 8.13
C ASN A 124 -9.56 8.32 8.04
N SER A 125 -9.80 9.13 6.99
CA SER A 125 -11.10 9.74 6.74
C SER A 125 -12.15 8.76 6.18
N GLY A 126 -11.73 7.55 5.80
CA GLY A 126 -12.57 6.55 5.13
C GLY A 126 -12.87 6.84 3.66
N GLY A 127 -12.22 7.83 3.03
CA GLY A 127 -12.44 8.21 1.63
C GLY A 127 -13.86 8.69 1.29
N LYS A 128 -14.12 8.93 -0.01
CA LYS A 128 -15.43 9.35 -0.54
C LYS A 128 -16.42 8.17 -0.61
N PRO A 129 -17.74 8.43 -0.56
CA PRO A 129 -18.77 7.39 -0.62
C PRO A 129 -18.99 6.87 -2.06
N HIS A 130 -17.94 6.35 -2.69
CA HIS A 130 -18.03 5.72 -4.00
C HIS A 130 -18.83 4.41 -3.91
N PRO A 131 -19.84 4.15 -4.78
CA PRO A 131 -20.71 2.98 -4.68
C PRO A 131 -19.98 1.63 -4.65
N ASN A 132 -18.87 1.55 -5.40
CA ASN A 132 -18.06 0.35 -5.51
C ASN A 132 -16.78 0.38 -4.64
N LYS A 133 -16.67 1.31 -3.69
CA LYS A 133 -15.55 1.36 -2.74
C LYS A 133 -15.48 0.07 -1.93
N SER A 134 -14.27 -0.38 -1.60
CA SER A 134 -14.09 -1.46 -0.62
C SER A 134 -14.79 -1.13 0.70
N GLY A 135 -15.60 -2.07 1.23
CA GLY A 135 -16.29 -1.91 2.52
C GLY A 135 -15.35 -1.86 3.73
N LEU A 136 -14.10 -2.29 3.56
CA LEU A 136 -13.05 -2.19 4.58
C LEU A 136 -12.57 -0.74 4.79
N ILE A 137 -12.80 0.13 3.80
CA ILE A 137 -12.37 1.54 3.88
C ILE A 137 -13.49 2.34 4.53
N LYS A 138 -13.40 2.39 5.86
CA LYS A 138 -14.24 3.15 6.79
C LYS A 138 -13.37 4.17 7.52
N PRO A 139 -13.94 5.23 8.10
CA PRO A 139 -13.18 6.14 8.97
C PRO A 139 -12.49 5.34 10.09
N LEU A 140 -11.19 5.54 10.25
CA LEU A 140 -10.36 4.81 11.22
C LEU A 140 -10.26 5.58 12.55
N HIS A 141 -10.44 6.90 12.51
CA HIS A 141 -10.37 7.78 13.68
C HIS A 141 -9.03 7.75 14.43
N LEU A 142 -7.94 7.42 13.73
CA LEU A 142 -6.60 7.46 14.27
C LEU A 142 -6.25 8.87 14.73
N THR A 143 -5.69 8.95 15.94
CA THR A 143 -5.11 10.17 16.51
C THR A 143 -3.89 10.64 15.72
N ALA A 144 -3.41 11.86 16.00
CA ALA A 144 -2.20 12.36 15.37
C ALA A 144 -0.98 11.47 15.65
N GLY A 145 -0.84 10.97 16.89
CA GLY A 145 0.25 10.08 17.28
C GLY A 145 0.18 8.71 16.60
N GLU A 146 -1.02 8.13 16.48
CA GLU A 146 -1.20 6.84 15.80
C GLU A 146 -0.91 6.94 14.29
N LYS A 147 -1.28 8.06 13.66
CA LYS A 147 -0.89 8.33 12.27
C LYS A 147 0.62 8.46 12.10
N GLU A 148 1.30 9.12 13.03
CA GLU A 148 2.76 9.24 13.02
C GLU A 148 3.44 7.88 13.22
N ASP A 149 2.97 7.08 14.17
CA ASP A 149 3.44 5.71 14.40
C ASP A 149 3.27 4.85 13.14
N LEU A 150 2.11 4.93 12.47
CA LEU A 150 1.85 4.23 11.21
C LEU A 150 2.80 4.68 10.09
N LEU A 151 3.05 5.98 9.95
CA LEU A 151 4.02 6.51 8.98
C LEU A 151 5.43 6.00 9.27
N ASN A 152 5.83 6.00 10.54
CA ASN A 152 7.13 5.48 10.96
C ASN A 152 7.25 4.00 10.60
N PHE A 153 6.22 3.20 10.84
CA PHE A 153 6.18 1.80 10.38
C PHE A 153 6.32 1.67 8.85
N LEU A 154 5.60 2.46 8.05
CA LEU A 154 5.69 2.40 6.59
C LEU A 154 7.11 2.73 6.09
N ASN A 155 7.83 3.63 6.76
CA ASN A 155 9.23 3.94 6.42
C ASN A 155 10.18 2.76 6.70
N THR A 156 9.81 1.84 7.59
CA THR A 156 10.61 0.63 7.86
C THR A 156 10.62 -0.35 6.70
N LEU A 157 9.73 -0.16 5.71
CA LEU A 157 9.59 -1.00 4.50
C LEU A 157 10.52 -0.57 3.36
N THR A 158 11.37 0.43 3.59
CA THR A 158 12.43 0.86 2.66
C THR A 158 13.67 -0.03 2.79
N ASP A 159 14.18 -0.55 1.68
CA ASP A 159 15.41 -1.34 1.64
C ASP A 159 16.66 -0.50 2.00
N GLN A 160 17.66 -1.17 2.56
CA GLN A 160 18.99 -0.63 2.85
C GLN A 160 20.05 -1.08 1.84
#